data_AF-G4RP12-F1
#
_entry.id   AF-G4RP12-F1
#
_cell.length_a   1.000
_cell.length_b   1.000
_cell.length_c   1.000
_cell.angle_alpha   90.00
_cell.angle_beta   90.00
_cell.angle_gamma   90.00
#
_symmetry.space_group_name_H-M   'P 1'
#
loop_
_entity.id
_entity.type
_entity.pdbx_description
1 polymer ?
#
loop_
_entity_poly.entity_id
_entity_poly.type
_entity_poly.pdbx_seq_one_letter_code
_entity_poly.pdbx_strand_id
1 'polypeptide(L)'
;MGNRQFPPASVDQVLGLLKVLKSLGGRTDIYRIDEEVEIDFDELSNAVNAAKILGLVVTEGGDVELTELGDRVLREGLEGVRDLLARRVAELSPFAEILSRLRAQGTLKLEEVVKLLCALGYCDDILVRRMLGWGVQLGVLYISSDSVMPAQETS
;
A
#
# COMPACT_ATOMS: atom_id res chain seq x y z
N MET A 1 7.69 17.64 10.81
CA MET A 1 6.36 17.23 10.30
C MET A 1 6.46 15.75 10.04
N GLY A 2 5.66 14.91 10.71
CA GLY A 2 5.68 13.46 10.48
C GLY A 2 5.08 13.12 9.13
N ASN A 3 5.68 12.18 8.40
CA ASN A 3 5.09 11.65 7.17
C ASN A 3 3.74 10.99 7.49
N ARG A 4 2.79 11.10 6.56
CA ARG A 4 1.49 10.43 6.73
C ARG A 4 1.71 8.92 6.76
N GLN A 5 1.19 8.27 7.80
CA GLN A 5 1.32 6.83 7.98
C GLN A 5 0.44 6.06 6.99
N PHE A 6 1.00 5.03 6.38
CA PHE A 6 0.31 4.18 5.41
C PHE A 6 -0.52 3.11 6.14
N PRO A 7 -1.82 2.96 5.84
CA PRO A 7 -2.66 1.99 6.52
C PRO A 7 -2.15 0.55 6.32
N PRO A 8 -2.29 -0.32 7.32
CA PRO A 8 -1.79 -1.70 7.29
C PRO A 8 -2.65 -2.62 6.40
N ALA A 9 -2.71 -2.33 5.10
CA ALA A 9 -3.38 -3.14 4.09
C ALA A 9 -2.36 -3.77 3.14
N SER A 10 -2.62 -5.00 2.70
CA SER A 10 -1.85 -5.64 1.63
C SER A 10 -2.22 -5.05 0.27
N VAL A 11 -1.35 -5.29 -0.71
CA VAL A 11 -1.64 -4.93 -2.10
C VAL A 11 -2.89 -5.65 -2.60
N ASP A 12 -3.01 -6.95 -2.29
CA ASP A 12 -4.14 -7.79 -2.71
C ASP A 12 -5.47 -7.32 -2.11
N GLN A 13 -5.47 -6.88 -0.85
CA GLN A 13 -6.67 -6.33 -0.20
C GLN A 13 -7.15 -5.07 -0.94
N VAL A 14 -6.23 -4.17 -1.30
CA VAL A 14 -6.59 -2.98 -2.06
C VAL A 14 -7.09 -3.34 -3.45
N LEU A 15 -6.42 -4.23 -4.19
CA LEU A 15 -6.88 -4.67 -5.50
C LEU A 15 -8.25 -5.37 -5.44
N GLY A 16 -8.47 -6.21 -4.42
CA GLY A 16 -9.74 -6.86 -4.16
C GLY A 16 -10.86 -5.85 -3.94
N LEU A 17 -10.63 -4.86 -3.08
CA LEU A 17 -11.54 -3.74 -2.86
C LEU A 17 -11.91 -3.02 -4.17
N LEU A 18 -10.92 -2.68 -5.01
CA LEU A 18 -11.22 -2.00 -6.28
C LEU A 18 -12.11 -2.84 -7.19
N LYS A 19 -11.89 -4.17 -7.23
CA LYS A 19 -12.72 -5.10 -8.01
C LYS A 19 -14.16 -5.14 -7.50
N VAL A 20 -14.35 -5.23 -6.18
CA VAL A 20 -15.68 -5.21 -5.55
C VAL A 20 -16.38 -3.89 -5.82
N LEU A 21 -15.69 -2.76 -5.66
CA LEU A 21 -16.24 -1.45 -6.03
C LEU A 21 -16.68 -1.41 -7.49
N LYS A 22 -15.86 -1.94 -8.41
CA LYS A 22 -16.20 -1.98 -9.83
C LYS A 22 -17.42 -2.86 -10.11
N SER A 23 -17.57 -4.01 -9.45
CA SER A 23 -18.74 -4.89 -9.61
C SER A 23 -20.02 -4.27 -9.04
N LEU A 24 -19.90 -3.42 -8.02
CA LEU A 24 -21.01 -2.67 -7.42
C LEU A 24 -21.33 -1.34 -8.15
N GLY A 25 -20.78 -1.13 -9.36
CA GLY A 25 -21.08 0.05 -10.17
C GLY A 25 -20.13 1.24 -9.99
N GLY A 26 -19.03 1.06 -9.27
CA GLY A 26 -17.95 2.05 -9.12
C GLY A 26 -18.12 3.02 -7.96
N ARG A 27 -19.30 3.06 -7.32
CA ARG A 27 -19.57 3.86 -6.12
C ARG A 27 -20.60 3.17 -5.25
N THR A 28 -20.30 3.03 -3.96
CA THR A 28 -21.24 2.44 -3.00
C THR A 28 -20.88 2.87 -1.57
N ASP A 29 -21.81 2.71 -0.62
CA ASP A 29 -21.50 2.85 0.80
C ASP A 29 -20.59 1.71 1.28
N ILE A 30 -19.79 1.98 2.31
CA ILE A 30 -18.82 1.01 2.85
C ILE A 30 -19.47 -0.24 3.45
N TYR A 31 -20.71 -0.16 3.96
CA TYR A 31 -21.41 -1.29 4.57
C TYR A 31 -21.82 -2.33 3.52
N ARG A 32 -22.24 -1.90 2.33
CA ARG A 32 -22.46 -2.81 1.21
C ARG A 32 -21.19 -3.51 0.74
N ILE A 33 -20.03 -2.86 0.87
CA ILE A 33 -18.75 -3.52 0.56
C ILE A 33 -18.46 -4.59 1.61
N ASP A 34 -18.70 -4.28 2.89
CA ASP A 34 -18.54 -5.21 4.02
C ASP A 34 -19.39 -6.47 3.86
N GLU A 35 -20.62 -6.34 3.34
CA GLU A 35 -21.50 -7.49 3.04
C GLU A 35 -20.97 -8.40 1.91
N GLU A 36 -20.10 -7.89 1.03
CA GLU A 36 -19.57 -8.60 -0.15
C GLU A 36 -18.17 -9.20 0.07
N VAL A 37 -17.51 -8.88 1.19
CA VAL A 37 -16.15 -9.34 1.50
C VAL A 37 -16.13 -10.20 2.75
N GLU A 38 -15.30 -11.24 2.75
CA GLU A 38 -15.13 -12.14 3.90
C GLU A 38 -14.04 -11.68 4.89
N ILE A 39 -13.70 -10.38 4.90
CA ILE A 39 -12.69 -9.81 5.80
C ILE A 39 -13.34 -8.97 6.88
N ASP A 40 -12.67 -8.83 8.02
CA ASP A 40 -13.19 -7.98 9.11
C ASP A 40 -13.27 -6.50 8.67
N PHE A 41 -14.24 -5.77 9.23
CA PHE A 41 -14.47 -4.36 8.93
C PHE A 41 -13.23 -3.47 9.14
N ASP A 42 -12.38 -3.81 10.11
CA ASP A 42 -11.11 -3.11 10.33
C ASP A 42 -10.12 -3.32 9.18
N GLU A 43 -10.07 -4.52 8.60
CA GLU A 43 -9.25 -4.80 7.42
C GLU A 43 -9.78 -4.08 6.18
N LEU A 44 -11.10 -4.08 5.99
CA LEU A 44 -11.76 -3.32 4.94
C LEU A 44 -11.47 -1.83 5.07
N SER A 45 -11.62 -1.29 6.28
CA SER A 45 -11.31 0.11 6.59
C SER A 45 -9.85 0.46 6.30
N ASN A 46 -8.91 -0.44 6.60
CA ASN A 46 -7.50 -0.27 6.24
C ASN A 46 -7.30 -0.24 4.72
N ALA A 47 -7.95 -1.15 3.98
CA ALA A 47 -7.87 -1.20 2.52
C ALA A 47 -8.45 0.07 1.87
N VAL A 48 -9.62 0.54 2.32
CA VAL A 48 -10.24 1.79 1.84
C VAL A 48 -9.34 2.98 2.10
N ASN A 49 -8.78 3.10 3.31
CA ASN A 49 -7.89 4.20 3.64
C ASN A 49 -6.56 4.15 2.85
N ALA A 50 -6.00 2.96 2.62
CA ALA A 50 -4.81 2.79 1.79
C ALA A 50 -5.11 3.21 0.34
N ALA A 51 -6.20 2.70 -0.23
CA ALA A 51 -6.67 3.07 -1.57
C ALA A 51 -6.90 4.58 -1.71
N LYS A 52 -7.50 5.21 -0.69
CA LYS A 52 -7.73 6.66 -0.66
C LYS A 52 -6.43 7.46 -0.63
N ILE A 53 -5.48 7.07 0.21
CA ILE A 53 -4.16 7.72 0.29
C ILE A 53 -3.40 7.60 -1.02
N LEU A 54 -3.52 6.45 -1.68
CA LEU A 54 -2.97 6.22 -3.02
C LEU A 54 -3.76 6.91 -4.13
N GLY A 55 -4.88 7.58 -3.81
CA GLY A 55 -5.76 8.25 -4.76
C GLY A 55 -6.42 7.32 -5.77
N LEU A 56 -6.64 6.06 -5.38
CA LEU A 56 -7.35 5.04 -6.17
C LEU A 56 -8.87 5.14 -5.96
N VAL A 57 -9.27 5.60 -4.78
CA VAL A 57 -10.67 5.88 -4.43
C VAL A 57 -10.78 7.25 -3.80
N VAL A 58 -11.98 7.82 -3.82
CA VAL A 58 -12.38 8.95 -2.97
C VAL A 58 -13.47 8.49 -2.00
N THR A 59 -13.61 9.19 -0.88
CA THR A 59 -14.64 8.88 0.11
C THR A 59 -15.40 10.16 0.47
N GLU A 60 -16.71 10.15 0.33
CA GLU A 60 -17.57 11.30 0.62
C GLU A 60 -18.85 10.82 1.31
N GLY A 61 -19.19 11.37 2.47
CA GLY A 61 -20.45 11.06 3.15
C GLY A 61 -20.66 9.60 3.57
N GLY A 62 -19.59 8.78 3.62
CA GLY A 62 -19.68 7.34 3.90
C GLY A 62 -19.64 6.46 2.64
N ASP A 63 -19.74 7.07 1.46
CA ASP A 63 -19.54 6.39 0.18
C ASP A 63 -18.05 6.25 -0.12
N VAL A 64 -17.71 5.18 -0.85
CA VAL A 64 -16.43 4.94 -1.48
C VAL A 64 -16.64 4.89 -2.98
N GLU A 65 -15.88 5.71 -3.72
CA GLU A 65 -16.01 5.87 -5.17
C GLU A 65 -14.66 5.61 -5.85
N LEU A 66 -14.68 4.79 -6.90
CA LEU A 66 -13.52 4.46 -7.73
C LEU A 66 -13.11 5.69 -8.55
N THR A 67 -11.83 6.06 -8.48
CA THR A 67 -11.28 7.14 -9.34
C THR A 67 -10.87 6.60 -10.71
N GLU A 68 -10.59 7.51 -11.65
CA GLU A 68 -9.94 7.18 -12.93
C GLU A 68 -8.62 6.42 -12.74
N LEU A 69 -7.83 6.78 -11.72
CA LEU A 69 -6.59 6.06 -11.42
C LEU A 69 -6.88 4.64 -10.90
N GLY A 70 -7.88 4.49 -10.03
CA GLY A 70 -8.34 3.19 -9.53
C GLY A 70 -8.82 2.28 -10.67
N ASP A 71 -9.63 2.82 -11.58
CA ASP A 71 -10.08 2.09 -12.78
C ASP A 71 -8.89 1.71 -13.67
N ARG A 72 -7.92 2.62 -13.84
CA ARG A 72 -6.68 2.33 -14.58
C ARG A 72 -5.91 1.16 -13.99
N VAL A 73 -5.82 1.03 -12.66
CA VAL A 73 -5.18 -0.14 -12.00
C VAL A 73 -5.88 -1.43 -12.37
N LEU A 74 -7.22 -1.43 -12.44
CA LEU A 74 -7.99 -2.63 -12.81
C LEU A 74 -7.79 -3.03 -14.28
N ARG A 75 -7.60 -2.05 -15.17
CA ARG A 75 -7.41 -2.29 -16.61
C ARG A 75 -5.99 -2.68 -16.98
N GLU A 76 -5.00 -1.96 -16.45
CA GLU A 76 -3.59 -2.07 -16.83
C GLU A 76 -2.77 -2.91 -15.82
N GLY A 77 -3.37 -3.28 -14.69
CA GLY A 77 -2.67 -3.88 -13.57
C GLY A 77 -1.79 -2.88 -12.82
N LEU A 78 -1.17 -3.36 -11.73
CA LEU A 78 -0.23 -2.56 -10.94
C LEU A 78 0.99 -2.13 -11.73
N GLU A 79 1.44 -2.94 -12.68
CA GLU A 79 2.60 -2.65 -13.52
C GLU A 79 2.39 -1.38 -14.36
N GLY A 80 1.22 -1.20 -14.97
CA GLY A 80 0.93 -0.04 -15.82
C GLY A 80 0.84 1.30 -15.08
N VAL A 81 0.66 1.27 -13.75
CA VAL A 81 0.62 2.47 -12.90
C VAL A 81 1.76 2.51 -11.87
N ARG A 82 2.71 1.59 -11.96
CA ARG A 82 3.71 1.32 -10.92
C ARG A 82 4.49 2.57 -10.53
N ASP A 83 5.04 3.27 -11.51
CA ASP A 83 5.92 4.42 -11.26
C ASP A 83 5.19 5.57 -10.55
N LEU A 84 3.90 5.76 -10.87
CA LEU A 84 3.07 6.76 -10.22
C LEU A 84 2.81 6.39 -8.76
N LEU A 85 2.43 5.14 -8.51
CA LEU A 85 2.16 4.66 -7.15
C LEU A 85 3.43 4.56 -6.31
N ALA A 86 4.56 4.17 -6.90
CA ALA A 86 5.86 4.13 -6.26
C ALA A 86 6.26 5.50 -5.71
N ARG A 87 6.10 6.56 -6.49
CA ARG A 87 6.35 7.94 -6.05
C ARG A 87 5.46 8.33 -4.85
N ARG A 88 4.16 8.00 -4.91
CA ARG A 88 3.22 8.28 -3.81
C ARG A 88 3.59 7.52 -2.53
N VAL A 89 3.90 6.24 -2.65
CA VAL A 89 4.25 5.39 -1.50
C VAL A 89 5.58 5.80 -0.88
N ALA A 90 6.59 6.16 -1.69
CA ALA A 90 7.91 6.58 -1.22
C ALA A 90 7.89 7.81 -0.30
N GLU A 91 6.85 8.63 -0.35
CA GLU A 91 6.65 9.81 0.51
C GLU A 91 5.94 9.49 1.83
N LEU A 92 5.38 8.28 1.98
CA LEU A 92 4.59 7.87 3.13
C LEU A 92 5.43 7.08 4.14
N SER A 93 5.06 7.16 5.41
CA SER A 93 5.63 6.27 6.43
C SER A 93 4.99 4.88 6.32
N PRO A 94 5.74 3.77 6.41
CA PRO A 94 7.14 3.65 6.82
C PRO A 94 8.18 3.72 5.68
N PHE A 95 7.74 3.85 4.43
CA PHE A 95 8.61 3.74 3.26
C PHE A 95 9.65 4.86 3.19
N ALA A 96 9.24 6.10 3.48
CA ALA A 96 10.14 7.24 3.53
C ALA A 96 11.29 7.04 4.53
N GLU A 97 11.02 6.46 5.69
CA GLU A 97 12.04 6.18 6.72
C GLU A 97 12.99 5.05 6.29
N ILE A 98 12.46 3.98 5.68
CA ILE A 98 13.26 2.89 5.13
C ILE A 98 14.18 3.42 4.03
N LEU A 99 13.63 4.16 3.06
CA LEU A 99 14.38 4.76 1.96
C LEU A 99 15.43 5.76 2.45
N SER A 100 15.12 6.55 3.48
CA SER A 100 16.09 7.47 4.07
C SER A 100 17.30 6.74 4.66
N ARG A 101 17.09 5.58 5.32
CA ARG A 101 18.20 4.78 5.84
C ARG A 101 18.98 4.08 4.72
N LEU A 102 18.27 3.56 3.71
CA LEU A 102 18.90 2.95 2.53
C LEU A 102 19.77 3.96 1.76
N ARG A 103 19.36 5.22 1.65
CA ARG A 103 20.20 6.27 1.03
C ARG A 103 21.52 6.49 1.77
N ALA A 104 21.56 6.29 3.09
CA ALA A 104 22.77 6.48 3.89
C ALA A 104 23.69 5.23 3.90
N GLN A 105 23.11 4.03 3.80
CA GLN A 105 23.84 2.77 4.03
C GLN A 105 23.94 1.85 2.80
N GLY A 106 23.18 2.12 1.74
CA GLY A 106 23.07 1.32 0.52
C GLY A 106 22.24 0.04 0.68
N THR A 107 22.34 -0.63 1.82
CA THR A 107 21.59 -1.84 2.16
C THR A 107 21.23 -1.84 3.64
N LEU A 108 20.13 -2.52 4.00
CA LEU A 108 19.69 -2.74 5.38
C LEU A 108 19.48 -4.24 5.60
N LYS A 109 19.79 -4.75 6.79
CA LYS A 109 19.34 -6.11 7.14
C LYS A 109 17.83 -6.11 7.33
N LEU A 110 17.18 -7.22 6.98
CA LEU A 110 15.75 -7.42 7.17
C LEU A 110 15.34 -7.21 8.64
N GLU A 111 16.16 -7.67 9.59
CA GLU A 111 15.93 -7.46 11.02
C GLU A 111 15.91 -5.97 11.41
N GLU A 112 16.75 -5.14 10.78
CA GLU A 112 16.76 -3.69 11.03
C GLU A 112 15.50 -3.03 10.48
N VAL A 113 15.02 -3.49 9.31
CA VAL A 113 13.76 -3.03 8.74
C VAL A 113 12.58 -3.44 9.63
N VAL A 114 12.55 -4.68 10.13
CA VAL A 114 11.53 -5.16 11.07
C VAL A 114 11.51 -4.31 12.35
N LYS A 115 12.68 -4.01 12.93
CA LYS A 115 12.78 -3.15 14.12
C LYS A 115 12.28 -1.73 13.84
N LEU A 116 12.61 -1.16 12.68
CA LEU A 116 12.11 0.15 12.27
C LEU A 116 10.59 0.15 12.10
N LEU A 117 10.05 -0.87 11.42
CA LEU A 117 8.62 -1.05 11.22
C LEU A 117 7.86 -1.18 12.55
N CYS A 118 8.37 -1.99 13.47
CA CYS A 118 7.77 -2.13 14.79
C CYS A 118 7.79 -0.83 15.59
N ALA A 119 8.88 -0.05 15.53
CA ALA A 119 8.94 1.27 16.16
C ALA A 119 7.89 2.27 15.62
N LEU A 120 7.39 2.03 14.40
CA LEU A 120 6.33 2.81 13.76
C LEU A 120 4.92 2.19 13.94
N GLY A 121 4.81 1.08 14.68
CA GLY A 121 3.54 0.41 14.98
C GLY A 121 3.24 -0.84 14.14
N TYR A 122 4.15 -1.27 13.26
CA TYR A 122 4.01 -2.49 12.46
C TYR A 122 4.84 -3.64 13.06
N CYS A 123 4.41 -4.18 14.20
CA CYS A 123 5.24 -5.08 15.03
C CYS A 123 5.07 -6.57 14.76
N ASP A 124 3.96 -7.01 14.16
CA ASP A 124 3.78 -8.42 13.81
C ASP A 124 4.18 -8.73 12.36
N ASP A 125 4.38 -10.02 12.10
CA ASP A 125 4.85 -10.51 10.80
C ASP A 125 3.89 -10.18 9.65
N ILE A 126 2.59 -10.09 9.91
CA ILE A 126 1.58 -9.80 8.87
C ILE A 126 1.73 -8.34 8.45
N LEU A 127 1.80 -7.43 9.41
CA LEU A 127 1.99 -6.00 9.17
C LEU A 127 3.30 -5.71 8.43
N VAL A 128 4.39 -6.35 8.86
CA VAL A 128 5.70 -6.24 8.19
C VAL A 128 5.59 -6.71 6.74
N ARG A 129 4.99 -7.88 6.50
CA ARG A 129 4.82 -8.42 5.15
C ARG A 129 3.97 -7.52 4.27
N ARG A 130 2.92 -6.89 4.80
CA ARG A 130 2.08 -5.93 4.06
C ARG A 130 2.92 -4.73 3.60
N MET A 131 3.70 -4.13 4.51
CA MET A 131 4.54 -2.97 4.17
C MET A 131 5.63 -3.34 3.17
N LEU A 132 6.36 -4.44 3.40
CA LEU A 132 7.39 -4.91 2.46
C LEU A 132 6.78 -5.28 1.10
N GLY A 133 5.59 -5.88 1.08
CA GLY A 133 4.86 -6.24 -0.13
C GLY A 133 4.60 -5.03 -1.04
N TRP A 134 4.12 -3.92 -0.48
CA TRP A 134 3.99 -2.67 -1.23
C TRP A 134 5.33 -2.18 -1.79
N GLY A 135 6.38 -2.18 -0.96
CA GLY A 135 7.70 -1.74 -1.38
C GLY A 135 8.27 -2.56 -2.54
N VAL A 136 8.10 -3.88 -2.49
CA VAL A 136 8.59 -4.81 -3.53
C VAL A 136 7.74 -4.73 -4.79
N GLN A 137 6.41 -4.82 -4.67
CA GLN A 137 5.53 -4.84 -5.85
C GLN A 137 5.52 -3.52 -6.62
N LEU A 138 5.74 -2.39 -5.93
CA LEU A 138 5.89 -1.10 -6.57
C LEU A 138 7.31 -0.81 -7.08
N GLY A 139 8.26 -1.72 -6.86
CA GLY A 139 9.65 -1.49 -7.25
C GLY A 139 10.29 -0.32 -6.50
N VAL A 140 9.93 -0.14 -5.23
CA VAL A 140 10.56 0.83 -4.31
C VAL A 140 11.71 0.15 -3.55
N LEU A 141 11.53 -1.12 -3.21
CA LEU A 141 12.46 -1.94 -2.45
C LEU A 141 12.74 -3.25 -3.20
N TYR A 142 13.93 -3.80 -2.99
CA TYR A 142 14.28 -5.16 -3.36
C TYR A 142 14.71 -5.92 -2.11
N ILE A 143 14.34 -7.20 -2.02
CA ILE A 143 14.72 -8.07 -0.89
C ILE A 143 15.52 -9.24 -1.44
N SER A 144 16.71 -9.47 -0.89
CA SER A 144 17.59 -10.58 -1.23
C SER A 144 18.04 -11.30 0.04
N SER A 145 17.66 -12.57 0.20
CA SER A 145 17.96 -13.44 1.35
C SER A 145 17.56 -12.84 2.71
N ASP A 146 18.37 -11.93 3.24
CA ASP A 146 18.23 -11.27 4.54
C ASP A 146 18.44 -9.75 4.46
N SER A 147 18.51 -9.19 3.26
CA SER A 147 18.89 -7.81 2.99
C SER A 147 17.81 -7.08 2.19
N VAL A 148 17.57 -5.83 2.53
CA VAL A 148 16.67 -4.90 1.85
C VAL A 148 17.51 -3.83 1.17
N MET A 149 17.24 -3.56 -0.10
CA MET A 149 17.98 -2.65 -0.96
C MET A 149 17.01 -1.69 -1.65
N PRO A 150 17.43 -0.47 -2.06
CA PRO A 150 16.62 0.33 -2.95
C PRO A 150 16.49 -0.37 -4.31
N ALA A 151 15.33 -0.26 -4.94
CA ALA A 151 15.22 -0.66 -6.33
C ALA A 151 16.21 0.16 -7.17
N GLN A 152 16.98 -0.51 -8.03
CA GLN A 152 17.88 0.18 -8.94
C GLN A 152 17.02 0.93 -9.97
N GLU A 153 17.30 2.21 -10.19
CA GLU A 153 16.78 2.92 -11.37
C GLU A 153 17.25 2.12 -12.59
N THR A 154 16.35 1.37 -13.23
CA THR A 154 16.61 0.86 -14.58
C THR A 154 16.81 2.09 -15.46
N SER A 155 18.08 2.39 -15.71
CA SER A 155 18.53 3.41 -16.68
C SER A 155 17.96 3.15 -18.06
#